data_AF-A0A353DMH6-F1
#
_entry.id   AF-A0A353DMH6-F1
#
_cell.length_a   1.000
_cell.length_b   1.000
_cell.length_c   1.000
_cell.angle_alpha   90.00
_cell.angle_beta   90.00
_cell.angle_gamma   90.00
#
_symmetry.space_group_name_H-M   'P 1'
#
loop_
_entity.id
_entity.type
_entity.pdbx_description
1 polymer ?
#
loop_
_entity_poly.entity_id
_entity_poly.type
_entity_poly.pdbx_seq_one_letter_code
_entity_poly.pdbx_strand_id
1 'polypeptide(L)'
;LGAGGDPTVGKMAAEQSTETIKKVVAGADMVFIAAGMGKGTGTGAAPVVAKIAKDSGALTVAIVTRPFTFEGKRRTENAIQGLTNLKNVVDSIIIVSNDKLLTSAGGAPIDQAFQESDHILAQSVKTVADLILVPAMMNLDFADVKSTLKDSGVALIGFGMGKGPNKAEEAALNAINSPLLEAKVQGAKRAICAVTCGPQVTMYEAQKCAMKIVEEAGGITDMKFGVSINPNLEDSLVVSVIASDFDGDRDFISAPDDGPIINPLPSTDGVTSDSSKDDSSNEYGPDIDLSDTLRPHFDHE
;
A
#
# COMPACT_ATOMS: atom_id res chain seq x y z
N LEU A 1 4.20 28.85 10.25
CA LEU A 1 4.90 28.81 8.95
C LEU A 1 5.69 27.49 8.83
N GLY A 2 5.02 26.34 8.75
CA GLY A 2 5.63 25.02 8.49
C GLY A 2 6.85 24.62 9.36
N ALA A 3 7.49 23.50 9.00
CA ALA A 3 8.73 23.02 9.61
C ALA A 3 9.99 23.33 8.76
N GLY A 4 9.85 24.05 7.64
CA GLY A 4 10.98 24.46 6.79
C GLY A 4 11.80 23.31 6.18
N GLY A 5 11.26 22.09 6.12
CA GLY A 5 12.01 20.92 5.66
C GLY A 5 12.91 20.27 6.72
N ASP A 6 12.90 20.77 7.96
CA ASP A 6 13.69 20.24 9.07
C ASP A 6 12.84 19.30 9.95
N PRO A 7 13.18 18.00 10.03
CA PRO A 7 12.47 17.05 10.88
C PRO A 7 12.50 17.40 12.37
N THR A 8 13.55 18.07 12.84
CA THR A 8 13.67 18.44 14.26
C THR A 8 12.58 19.42 14.70
N VAL A 9 12.22 20.35 13.82
CA VAL A 9 11.14 21.32 14.04
C VAL A 9 9.79 20.61 14.07
N GLY A 10 9.56 19.66 13.16
CA GLY A 10 8.35 18.83 13.14
C GLY A 10 8.17 18.03 14.42
N LYS A 11 9.27 17.41 14.89
CA LYS A 11 9.30 16.66 16.16
C LYS A 11 8.98 17.55 17.35
N MET A 12 9.68 18.68 17.50
CA MET A 12 9.44 19.63 18.60
C MET A 12 7.99 20.14 18.62
N ALA A 13 7.42 20.44 17.46
CA ALA A 13 6.03 20.89 17.35
C ALA A 13 5.04 19.82 17.85
N ALA A 14 5.29 18.55 17.53
CA ALA A 14 4.48 17.43 18.02
C ALA A 14 4.65 17.22 19.53
N GLU A 15 5.88 17.28 20.03
CA GLU A 15 6.18 17.15 21.47
C GLU A 15 5.50 18.25 22.30
N GLN A 16 5.53 19.50 21.82
CA GLN A 16 4.79 20.61 22.44
C GLN A 16 3.27 20.40 22.44
N SER A 17 2.76 19.61 21.50
CA SER A 17 1.33 19.33 21.33
C SER A 17 0.90 17.98 21.91
N THR A 18 1.74 17.35 22.75
CA THR A 18 1.52 16.00 23.29
C THR A 18 0.13 15.83 23.92
N GLU A 19 -0.31 16.77 24.75
CA GLU A 19 -1.60 16.67 25.44
C GLU A 19 -2.79 16.77 24.47
N THR A 20 -2.64 17.53 23.38
CA THR A 20 -3.64 17.59 22.32
C THR A 20 -3.69 16.25 21.56
N ILE A 21 -2.52 15.70 21.21
CA ILE A 21 -2.43 14.43 20.49
C ILE A 21 -3.03 13.29 21.33
N LYS A 22 -2.70 13.20 22.63
CA LYS A 22 -3.28 12.22 23.56
C LYS A 22 -4.80 12.28 23.58
N LYS A 23 -5.38 13.48 23.62
CA LYS A 23 -6.85 13.65 23.60
C LYS A 23 -7.48 13.15 22.31
N VAL A 24 -6.80 13.32 21.17
CA VAL A 24 -7.30 12.88 19.86
C VAL A 24 -7.28 11.35 19.75
N VAL A 25 -6.23 10.69 20.26
CA VAL A 25 -6.07 9.23 20.15
C VAL A 25 -6.72 8.46 21.31
N ALA A 26 -7.23 9.16 22.32
CA ALA A 26 -7.82 8.54 23.50
C ALA A 26 -9.04 7.69 23.14
N GLY A 27 -9.02 6.42 23.56
CA GLY A 27 -10.12 5.48 23.32
C GLY A 27 -10.17 4.89 21.92
N ALA A 28 -9.21 5.19 21.04
CA ALA A 28 -9.11 4.56 19.73
C ALA A 28 -8.58 3.13 19.87
N ASP A 29 -9.28 2.15 19.28
CA ASP A 29 -8.81 0.77 19.17
C ASP A 29 -7.65 0.65 18.17
N MET A 30 -7.67 1.50 17.14
CA MET A 30 -6.72 1.52 16.04
C MET A 30 -6.46 2.95 15.57
N VAL A 31 -5.20 3.27 15.26
CA VAL A 31 -4.80 4.58 14.74
C VAL A 31 -3.94 4.38 13.50
N PHE A 32 -4.37 4.99 12.40
CA PHE A 32 -3.58 5.09 11.17
C PHE A 32 -2.79 6.40 11.13
N ILE A 33 -1.52 6.30 10.78
CA ILE A 33 -0.64 7.47 10.64
C ILE A 33 -0.17 7.53 9.20
N ALA A 34 -0.79 8.42 8.43
CA ALA A 34 -0.41 8.71 7.06
C ALA A 34 0.58 9.88 7.01
N ALA A 35 1.75 9.69 6.39
CA ALA A 35 2.74 10.77 6.24
C ALA A 35 3.66 10.58 5.04
N GLY A 36 3.97 11.68 4.35
CA GLY A 36 5.07 11.72 3.40
C GLY A 36 6.42 11.96 4.09
N MET A 37 7.37 11.05 3.88
CA MET A 37 8.68 11.10 4.50
C MET A 37 9.66 11.97 3.70
N GLY A 38 10.66 12.53 4.38
CA GLY A 38 11.74 13.33 3.78
C GLY A 38 11.61 14.85 3.97
N LYS A 39 10.42 15.36 4.32
CA LYS A 39 10.17 16.77 4.68
C LYS A 39 10.01 16.93 6.21
N GLY A 40 10.02 18.15 6.73
CA GLY A 40 10.14 18.40 8.17
C GLY A 40 8.98 17.87 9.03
N THR A 41 7.74 18.25 8.73
CA THR A 41 6.60 17.93 9.62
C THR A 41 6.32 16.44 9.69
N GLY A 42 6.06 15.77 8.55
CA GLY A 42 5.72 14.34 8.52
C GLY A 42 6.82 13.48 9.15
N THR A 43 8.06 13.64 8.67
CA THR A 43 9.22 12.89 9.15
C THR A 43 9.47 13.05 10.66
N GLY A 44 9.29 14.26 11.19
CA GLY A 44 9.57 14.56 12.60
C GLY A 44 8.41 14.25 13.54
N ALA A 45 7.19 14.57 13.13
CA ALA A 45 6.00 14.46 13.97
C ALA A 45 5.41 13.05 13.99
N ALA A 46 5.46 12.31 12.87
CA ALA A 46 4.82 10.98 12.78
C ALA A 46 5.31 10.00 13.86
N PRO A 47 6.63 9.89 14.18
CA PRO A 47 7.09 9.02 15.26
C PRO A 47 6.57 9.44 16.64
N VAL A 48 6.40 10.74 16.89
CA VAL A 48 5.87 11.25 18.16
C VAL A 48 4.39 10.89 18.31
N VAL A 49 3.60 11.11 17.26
CA VAL A 49 2.18 10.75 17.21
C VAL A 49 1.99 9.24 17.36
N ALA A 50 2.81 8.45 16.66
CA ALA A 50 2.79 6.98 16.72
C ALA A 50 3.05 6.47 18.13
N LYS A 51 4.09 6.98 18.77
CA LYS A 51 4.41 6.61 20.15
C LYS A 51 3.25 6.91 21.09
N ILE A 52 2.66 8.09 21.00
CA ILE A 52 1.53 8.48 21.86
C ILE A 52 0.31 7.58 21.62
N ALA A 53 0.00 7.24 20.36
CA ALA A 53 -1.09 6.33 20.02
C ALA A 53 -0.86 4.92 20.58
N LYS A 54 0.34 4.37 20.37
CA LYS A 54 0.73 3.04 20.86
C LYS A 54 0.74 2.98 22.39
N ASP A 55 1.30 3.99 23.05
CA ASP A 55 1.30 4.13 24.52
C ASP A 55 -0.13 4.25 25.10
N SER A 56 -1.09 4.73 24.30
CA SER A 56 -2.51 4.81 24.66
C SER A 56 -3.27 3.49 24.46
N GLY A 57 -2.61 2.45 23.94
CA GLY A 57 -3.17 1.10 23.76
C GLY A 57 -3.75 0.81 22.37
N ALA A 58 -3.71 1.77 21.44
CA ALA A 58 -4.21 1.59 20.09
C ALA A 58 -3.27 0.72 19.24
N LEU A 59 -3.84 -0.13 18.39
CA LEU A 59 -3.10 -0.75 17.29
C LEU A 59 -2.63 0.36 16.33
N THR A 60 -1.33 0.61 16.29
CA THR A 60 -0.77 1.78 15.61
C THR A 60 -0.12 1.36 14.30
N VAL A 61 -0.72 1.74 13.18
CA VAL A 61 -0.27 1.39 11.83
C VAL A 61 0.15 2.65 11.09
N ALA A 62 1.40 2.70 10.64
CA ALA A 62 1.89 3.78 9.78
C ALA A 62 1.78 3.38 8.31
N ILE A 63 1.27 4.28 7.48
CA ILE A 63 1.27 4.13 6.02
C ILE A 63 1.97 5.36 5.45
N VAL A 64 3.17 5.19 4.92
CA VAL A 64 4.05 6.32 4.61
C VAL A 64 4.65 6.22 3.23
N THR A 65 4.87 7.37 2.60
CA THR A 65 5.55 7.42 1.30
C THR A 65 7.00 7.82 1.46
N ARG A 66 7.87 7.20 0.65
CA ARG A 66 9.22 7.71 0.38
C ARG A 66 9.18 8.79 -0.68
N PRO A 67 10.07 9.78 -0.61
CA PRO A 67 10.18 10.79 -1.66
C PRO A 67 10.66 10.16 -2.97
N PHE A 68 10.39 10.82 -4.10
CA PHE A 68 10.99 10.43 -5.37
C PHE A 68 12.51 10.62 -5.33
N THR A 69 13.25 9.79 -6.05
CA THR A 69 14.72 9.89 -6.11
C THR A 69 15.17 11.27 -6.64
N PHE A 70 14.42 11.88 -7.57
CA PHE A 70 14.74 13.21 -8.12
C PHE A 70 14.58 14.36 -7.11
N GLU A 71 13.85 14.16 -6.00
CA GLU A 71 13.65 15.22 -5.00
C GLU A 71 14.93 15.53 -4.19
N GLY A 72 15.96 14.70 -4.35
CA GLY A 72 17.33 14.96 -3.91
C GLY A 72 17.73 14.24 -2.62
N LYS A 73 19.03 13.96 -2.52
CA LYS A 73 19.64 13.12 -1.47
C LYS A 73 19.25 13.49 -0.04
N ARG A 74 19.17 14.79 0.27
CA ARG A 74 18.80 15.26 1.61
C ARG A 74 17.40 14.80 2.04
N ARG A 75 16.43 14.78 1.11
CA ARG A 75 15.07 14.28 1.40
C ARG A 75 15.08 12.78 1.65
N THR A 76 15.84 12.03 0.85
CA THR A 76 16.03 10.59 1.04
C THR A 76 16.67 10.25 2.39
N GLU A 77 17.74 10.94 2.78
CA GLU A 77 18.41 10.76 4.08
C GLU A 77 17.46 11.07 5.24
N ASN A 78 16.72 12.18 5.17
CA ASN A 78 15.68 12.50 6.15
C ASN A 78 14.61 11.41 6.23
N ALA A 79 14.16 10.89 5.08
CA ALA A 79 13.13 9.86 5.02
C ALA A 79 13.60 8.58 5.69
N ILE A 80 14.82 8.11 5.38
CA ILE A 80 15.44 6.94 6.01
C ILE A 80 15.49 7.09 7.52
N GLN A 81 15.99 8.23 8.03
CA GLN A 81 16.05 8.48 9.48
C GLN A 81 14.66 8.49 10.12
N GLY A 82 13.69 9.14 9.48
CA GLY A 82 12.31 9.16 9.97
C GLY A 82 11.66 7.78 9.99
N LEU A 83 11.89 6.97 8.95
CA LEU A 83 11.37 5.60 8.84
C LEU A 83 11.94 4.71 9.94
N THR A 84 13.25 4.80 10.20
CA THR A 84 13.89 4.07 11.30
C THR A 84 13.28 4.45 12.64
N ASN A 85 13.08 5.75 12.89
CA ASN A 85 12.46 6.22 14.12
C ASN A 85 11.01 5.75 14.25
N LEU A 86 10.25 5.78 13.15
CA LEU A 86 8.85 5.40 13.11
C LEU A 86 8.66 3.90 13.31
N LYS A 87 9.47 3.05 12.64
CA LYS A 87 9.44 1.58 12.77
C LYS A 87 9.52 1.12 14.23
N ASN A 88 10.30 1.83 15.06
CA ASN A 88 10.51 1.47 16.45
C ASN A 88 9.34 1.80 17.38
N VAL A 89 8.35 2.58 16.92
CA VAL A 89 7.27 3.12 17.76
C VAL A 89 5.87 2.82 17.21
N VAL A 90 5.77 2.01 16.16
CA VAL A 90 4.51 1.51 15.59
C VAL A 90 4.38 0.00 15.81
N ASP A 91 3.19 -0.54 15.58
CA ASP A 91 2.99 -1.99 15.48
C ASP A 91 3.35 -2.49 14.08
N SER A 92 2.90 -1.75 13.07
CA SER A 92 3.12 -2.06 11.66
C SER A 92 3.44 -0.81 10.85
N ILE A 93 4.30 -0.93 9.84
CA ILE A 93 4.62 0.13 8.89
C ILE A 93 4.51 -0.38 7.46
N ILE A 94 3.68 0.27 6.66
CA ILE A 94 3.56 0.08 5.22
C ILE A 94 4.29 1.25 4.55
N ILE A 95 5.32 0.92 3.77
CA ILE A 95 6.16 1.90 3.08
C ILE A 95 5.83 1.82 1.60
N VAL A 96 5.50 2.96 1.00
CA VAL A 96 5.18 3.09 -0.42
C VAL A 96 6.27 3.93 -1.08
N SER A 97 6.91 3.38 -2.13
CA SER A 97 7.90 4.12 -2.90
C SER A 97 7.23 4.95 -3.99
N ASN A 98 7.39 6.27 -3.92
CA ASN A 98 6.93 7.16 -4.98
C ASN A 98 7.59 6.84 -6.34
N ASP A 99 8.83 6.33 -6.35
CA ASP A 99 9.49 5.93 -7.60
C ASP A 99 8.80 4.71 -8.26
N LYS A 100 8.25 3.78 -7.48
CA LYS A 100 7.50 2.64 -8.03
C LYS A 100 6.15 3.07 -8.62
N LEU A 101 5.56 4.14 -8.08
CA LEU A 101 4.37 4.76 -8.67
C LEU A 101 4.68 5.35 -10.06
N LEU A 102 5.85 5.99 -10.25
CA LEU A 102 6.26 6.50 -11.58
C LEU A 102 6.43 5.40 -12.62
N THR A 103 7.03 4.26 -12.23
CA THR A 103 7.17 3.14 -13.15
C THR A 103 5.83 2.57 -13.61
N SER A 104 4.79 2.69 -12.79
CA SER A 104 3.42 2.30 -13.14
C SER A 104 2.67 3.38 -13.93
N ALA A 105 2.83 4.65 -13.57
CA ALA A 105 2.13 5.79 -14.16
C ALA A 105 2.81 6.34 -15.44
N GLY A 106 3.46 5.48 -16.21
CA GLY A 106 4.41 5.84 -17.28
C GLY A 106 4.00 7.06 -18.13
N GLY A 107 4.81 8.13 -18.04
CA GLY A 107 4.65 9.36 -18.83
C GLY A 107 3.64 10.39 -18.29
N ALA A 108 2.97 10.11 -17.18
CA ALA A 108 2.00 11.02 -16.59
C ALA A 108 2.62 12.39 -16.20
N PRO A 109 1.85 13.49 -16.31
CA PRO A 109 2.20 14.78 -15.72
C PRO A 109 2.58 14.67 -14.23
N ILE A 110 3.51 15.54 -13.79
CA ILE A 110 4.06 15.51 -12.42
C ILE A 110 2.96 15.63 -11.36
N ASP A 111 1.94 16.45 -11.58
CA ASP A 111 0.81 16.63 -10.67
C ASP A 111 -0.03 15.35 -10.53
N GLN A 112 -0.23 14.61 -11.63
CA GLN A 112 -0.91 13.31 -11.59
C GLN A 112 -0.09 12.27 -10.83
N ALA A 113 1.25 12.25 -10.99
CA ALA A 113 2.11 11.34 -10.23
C ALA A 113 2.05 11.57 -8.71
N PHE A 114 1.93 12.83 -8.25
CA PHE A 114 1.71 13.12 -6.83
C PHE A 114 0.30 12.74 -6.36
N GLN A 115 -0.73 13.00 -7.16
CA GLN A 115 -2.10 12.59 -6.84
C GLN A 115 -2.22 11.07 -6.69
N GLU A 116 -1.51 10.31 -7.51
CA GLU A 116 -1.49 8.85 -7.40
C GLU A 116 -0.93 8.39 -6.05
N SER A 117 0.11 9.03 -5.53
CA SER A 117 0.65 8.70 -4.21
C SER A 117 -0.35 8.95 -3.07
N ASP A 118 -1.12 10.04 -3.15
CA ASP A 118 -2.17 10.35 -2.19
C ASP A 118 -3.35 9.36 -2.31
N HIS A 119 -3.70 8.99 -3.55
CA HIS A 119 -4.74 8.00 -3.82
C HIS A 119 -4.38 6.64 -3.23
N ILE A 120 -3.15 6.18 -3.45
CA ILE A 120 -2.65 4.92 -2.88
C ILE A 120 -2.63 4.94 -1.35
N LEU A 121 -2.21 6.05 -0.73
CA LEU A 121 -2.26 6.19 0.72
C LEU A 121 -3.71 6.10 1.24
N ALA A 122 -4.63 6.83 0.61
CA ALA A 122 -6.04 6.80 0.97
C ALA A 122 -6.65 5.41 0.78
N GLN A 123 -6.35 4.74 -0.34
CA GLN A 123 -6.80 3.38 -0.63
C GLN A 123 -6.23 2.38 0.37
N SER A 124 -4.97 2.52 0.79
CA SER A 124 -4.35 1.63 1.77
C SER A 124 -5.02 1.75 3.14
N VAL A 125 -5.26 2.98 3.62
CA VAL A 125 -6.01 3.22 4.87
C VAL A 125 -7.43 2.66 4.75
N LYS A 126 -8.12 2.98 3.65
CA LYS A 126 -9.49 2.52 3.39
C LYS A 126 -9.57 1.01 3.38
N THR A 127 -8.64 0.34 2.70
CA THR A 127 -8.60 -1.12 2.62
C THR A 127 -8.55 -1.72 4.00
N VAL A 128 -7.57 -1.35 4.84
CA VAL A 128 -7.43 -1.94 6.18
C VAL A 128 -8.63 -1.62 7.07
N ALA A 129 -9.18 -0.40 6.97
CA ALA A 129 -10.37 0.00 7.73
C ALA A 129 -11.62 -0.78 7.30
N ASP A 130 -11.84 -0.94 5.99
CA ASP A 130 -13.00 -1.60 5.41
C ASP A 130 -13.02 -3.09 5.78
N LEU A 131 -11.86 -3.74 5.97
CA LEU A 131 -11.79 -5.13 6.46
C LEU A 131 -12.52 -5.34 7.79
N ILE A 132 -12.59 -4.32 8.63
CA ILE A 132 -13.17 -4.37 9.98
C ILE A 132 -14.58 -3.77 9.97
N LEU A 133 -14.75 -2.65 9.27
CA LEU A 133 -15.95 -1.81 9.38
C LEU A 133 -17.05 -2.21 8.39
N VAL A 134 -16.70 -2.83 7.27
CA VAL A 134 -17.67 -3.15 6.22
C VAL A 134 -18.13 -4.59 6.36
N PRO A 135 -19.45 -4.84 6.53
CA PRO A 135 -19.98 -6.19 6.51
C PRO A 135 -19.68 -6.90 5.19
N ALA A 136 -19.15 -8.11 5.32
CA ALA A 136 -18.75 -9.00 4.26
C ALA A 136 -19.45 -10.36 4.44
N MET A 137 -19.46 -11.18 3.40
CA MET A 137 -20.00 -12.54 3.47
C MET A 137 -19.17 -13.40 4.43
N MET A 138 -17.86 -13.23 4.36
CA MET A 138 -16.91 -13.75 5.34
C MET A 138 -16.18 -12.56 5.96
N ASN A 139 -16.60 -12.19 7.16
CA ASN A 139 -16.00 -11.08 7.90
C ASN A 139 -14.64 -11.47 8.45
N LEU A 140 -13.73 -10.51 8.40
CA LEU A 140 -12.56 -10.45 9.25
C LEU A 140 -12.92 -9.61 10.47
N ASP A 141 -12.55 -10.05 11.66
CA ASP A 141 -12.77 -9.26 12.85
C ASP A 141 -11.53 -8.42 13.21
N PHE A 142 -11.69 -7.52 14.18
CA PHE A 142 -10.56 -6.71 14.65
C PHE A 142 -9.45 -7.56 15.29
N ALA A 143 -9.78 -8.71 15.89
CA ALA A 143 -8.78 -9.59 16.49
C ALA A 143 -7.90 -10.23 15.41
N ASP A 144 -8.45 -10.58 14.26
CA ASP A 144 -7.71 -11.06 13.10
C ASP A 144 -6.74 -9.98 12.59
N VAL A 145 -7.23 -8.76 12.36
CA VAL A 145 -6.37 -7.64 11.91
C VAL A 145 -5.29 -7.33 12.93
N LYS A 146 -5.64 -7.29 14.22
CA LYS A 146 -4.69 -7.08 15.30
C LYS A 146 -3.66 -8.22 15.38
N SER A 147 -4.07 -9.46 15.21
CA SER A 147 -3.16 -10.62 15.23
C SER A 147 -2.16 -10.60 14.08
N THR A 148 -2.52 -10.01 12.94
CA THR A 148 -1.63 -9.87 11.77
C THR A 148 -0.70 -8.68 11.86
N LEU A 149 -1.17 -7.53 12.35
CA LEU A 149 -0.42 -6.27 12.30
C LEU A 149 0.29 -5.92 13.60
N LYS A 150 -0.15 -6.44 14.75
CA LYS A 150 0.48 -6.13 16.02
C LYS A 150 1.94 -6.59 16.04
N ASP A 151 2.83 -5.66 16.42
CA ASP A 151 4.28 -5.84 16.49
C ASP A 151 4.87 -6.56 15.27
N SER A 152 4.32 -6.32 14.07
CA SER A 152 4.75 -6.99 12.83
C SER A 152 5.93 -6.31 12.16
N GLY A 153 6.26 -5.09 12.56
CA GLY A 153 7.28 -4.29 11.88
C GLY A 153 6.81 -3.93 10.46
N VAL A 154 7.60 -4.23 9.45
CA VAL A 154 7.27 -3.87 8.07
C VAL A 154 6.15 -4.77 7.54
N ALA A 155 5.16 -4.15 6.92
CA ALA A 155 4.10 -4.82 6.17
C ALA A 155 4.09 -4.33 4.72
N LEU A 156 3.63 -5.20 3.84
CA LEU A 156 3.48 -4.92 2.42
C LEU A 156 2.00 -5.01 2.04
N ILE A 157 1.55 -4.10 1.18
CA ILE A 157 0.18 -4.10 0.65
C ILE A 157 0.20 -4.23 -0.87
N GLY A 158 -0.62 -5.14 -1.38
CA GLY A 158 -0.77 -5.40 -2.81
C GLY A 158 -2.24 -5.43 -3.20
N PHE A 159 -2.55 -4.94 -4.40
CA PHE A 159 -3.89 -4.97 -4.99
C PHE A 159 -3.82 -5.61 -6.35
N GLY A 160 -4.81 -6.44 -6.67
CA GLY A 160 -4.91 -7.08 -7.96
C GLY A 160 -6.36 -7.23 -8.36
N MET A 161 -6.60 -7.11 -9.67
CA MET A 161 -7.90 -7.38 -10.27
C MET A 161 -7.72 -8.43 -11.35
N GLY A 162 -8.70 -9.30 -11.50
CA GLY A 162 -8.80 -10.25 -12.61
C GLY A 162 -10.23 -10.31 -13.13
N LYS A 163 -10.39 -10.67 -14.40
CA LYS A 163 -11.70 -10.78 -15.05
C LYS A 163 -11.78 -12.04 -15.92
N GLY A 164 -12.97 -12.60 -16.08
CA GLY A 164 -13.19 -13.73 -16.97
C GLY A 164 -12.74 -15.08 -16.39
N PRO A 165 -12.34 -16.06 -17.23
CA PRO A 165 -12.10 -17.45 -16.80
C PRO A 165 -10.94 -17.63 -15.81
N ASN A 166 -9.91 -16.78 -15.90
CA ASN A 166 -8.70 -16.88 -15.07
C ASN A 166 -8.65 -15.82 -13.95
N LYS A 167 -9.76 -15.11 -13.70
CA LYS A 167 -9.84 -13.96 -12.78
C LYS A 167 -9.18 -14.18 -11.42
N ALA A 168 -9.33 -15.36 -10.83
CA ALA A 168 -8.75 -15.68 -9.53
C ALA A 168 -7.21 -15.68 -9.54
N GLU A 169 -6.62 -16.25 -10.59
CA GLU A 169 -5.17 -16.37 -10.73
C GLU A 169 -4.55 -15.06 -11.18
N GLU A 170 -5.20 -14.36 -12.12
CA GLU A 170 -4.80 -13.02 -12.54
C GLU A 170 -4.84 -12.02 -11.38
N ALA A 171 -5.93 -12.00 -10.60
CA ALA A 171 -6.03 -11.11 -9.44
C ALA A 171 -4.93 -11.40 -8.41
N ALA A 172 -4.67 -12.68 -8.12
CA ALA A 172 -3.60 -13.07 -7.20
C ALA A 172 -2.22 -12.61 -7.70
N LEU A 173 -1.89 -12.90 -8.96
CA LEU A 173 -0.63 -12.52 -9.57
C LEU A 173 -0.46 -11.00 -9.65
N ASN A 174 -1.53 -10.27 -9.97
CA ASN A 174 -1.50 -8.81 -10.00
C ASN A 174 -1.29 -8.23 -8.60
N ALA A 175 -1.87 -8.82 -7.56
CA ALA A 175 -1.69 -8.37 -6.18
C ALA A 175 -0.26 -8.57 -5.66
N ILE A 176 0.33 -9.75 -5.89
CA ILE A 176 1.70 -10.06 -5.43
C ILE A 176 2.80 -9.39 -6.26
N ASN A 177 2.46 -8.91 -7.46
CA ASN A 177 3.36 -8.15 -8.33
C ASN A 177 2.96 -6.67 -8.39
N SER A 178 2.09 -6.22 -7.47
CA SER A 178 1.63 -4.84 -7.43
C SER A 178 2.82 -3.88 -7.33
N PRO A 179 2.82 -2.76 -8.09
CA PRO A 179 3.84 -1.72 -7.98
C PRO A 179 3.98 -1.14 -6.57
N LEU A 180 2.97 -1.31 -5.71
CA LEU A 180 2.99 -0.87 -4.32
C LEU A 180 3.87 -1.73 -3.42
N LEU A 181 4.17 -2.95 -3.86
CA LEU A 181 5.04 -3.85 -3.13
C LEU A 181 6.49 -3.41 -3.35
N GLU A 182 7.08 -2.81 -2.32
CA GLU A 182 8.51 -2.48 -2.34
C GLU A 182 9.41 -3.72 -2.35
N ALA A 183 8.86 -4.90 -2.05
CA ALA A 183 9.57 -6.16 -2.00
C ALA A 183 8.61 -7.34 -2.26
N LYS A 184 9.17 -8.51 -2.49
CA LYS A 184 8.39 -9.74 -2.67
C LYS A 184 7.70 -10.16 -1.38
N VAL A 185 6.48 -10.67 -1.50
CA VAL A 185 5.68 -11.23 -0.38
C VAL A 185 6.26 -12.53 0.19
N GLN A 186 7.19 -13.17 -0.51
CA GLN A 186 7.89 -14.37 -0.05
C GLN A 186 8.42 -14.20 1.38
N GLY A 187 8.19 -15.18 2.26
CA GLY A 187 8.67 -15.20 3.64
C GLY A 187 7.82 -14.39 4.62
N ALA A 188 6.63 -13.94 4.23
CA ALA A 188 5.64 -13.42 5.17
C ALA A 188 5.06 -14.54 6.03
N LYS A 189 5.08 -14.39 7.36
CA LYS A 189 4.48 -15.36 8.29
C LYS A 189 3.00 -15.15 8.50
N ARG A 190 2.54 -13.90 8.38
CA ARG A 190 1.14 -13.52 8.59
C ARG A 190 0.65 -12.77 7.37
N ALA A 191 -0.58 -13.02 6.96
CA ALA A 191 -1.21 -12.28 5.89
C ALA A 191 -2.71 -12.10 6.09
N ILE A 192 -3.25 -11.03 5.53
CA ILE A 192 -4.68 -10.88 5.29
C ILE A 192 -4.90 -10.87 3.79
N CYS A 193 -5.82 -11.70 3.32
CA CYS A 193 -6.30 -11.72 1.95
C CYS A 193 -7.78 -11.38 1.97
N ALA A 194 -8.15 -10.25 1.37
CA ALA A 194 -9.54 -9.83 1.27
C ALA A 194 -9.95 -9.75 -0.18
N VAL A 195 -10.96 -10.53 -0.52
CA VAL A 195 -11.51 -10.67 -1.87
C VAL A 195 -12.83 -9.91 -1.94
N THR A 196 -12.93 -8.95 -2.85
CA THR A 196 -14.19 -8.35 -3.27
C THR A 196 -14.53 -8.90 -4.65
N CYS A 197 -15.68 -9.54 -4.80
CA CYS A 197 -16.05 -10.19 -6.04
C CYS A 197 -17.47 -9.86 -6.49
N GLY A 198 -17.74 -10.04 -7.79
CA GLY A 198 -19.10 -9.98 -8.29
C GLY A 198 -19.95 -11.19 -7.88
N PRO A 199 -21.28 -11.10 -8.01
CA PRO A 199 -22.22 -12.12 -7.51
C PRO A 199 -22.10 -13.47 -8.23
N GLN A 200 -21.45 -13.52 -9.39
CA GLN A 200 -21.23 -14.75 -10.16
C GLN A 200 -19.95 -15.50 -9.77
N VAL A 201 -19.10 -14.89 -8.94
CA VAL A 201 -17.84 -15.50 -8.53
C VAL A 201 -18.09 -16.56 -7.47
N THR A 202 -17.54 -17.75 -7.69
CA THR A 202 -17.71 -18.89 -6.79
C THR A 202 -16.71 -18.86 -5.64
N MET A 203 -17.06 -19.51 -4.52
CA MET A 203 -16.13 -19.71 -3.41
C MET A 203 -14.86 -20.46 -3.83
N TYR A 204 -14.96 -21.36 -4.82
CA TYR A 204 -13.81 -22.08 -5.37
C TYR A 204 -12.81 -21.14 -6.05
N GLU A 205 -13.30 -20.16 -6.83
CA GLU A 205 -12.44 -19.15 -7.45
C GLU A 205 -11.80 -18.23 -6.39
N ALA A 206 -12.54 -17.81 -5.38
CA ALA A 206 -12.01 -17.02 -4.26
C ALA A 206 -10.93 -17.80 -3.48
N GLN A 207 -11.16 -19.10 -3.21
CA GLN A 207 -10.17 -19.99 -2.60
C GLN A 207 -8.93 -20.16 -3.49
N LYS A 208 -9.10 -20.36 -4.81
CA LYS A 208 -7.99 -20.48 -5.75
C LYS A 208 -7.10 -19.24 -5.71
N CYS A 209 -7.70 -18.05 -5.64
CA CYS A 209 -6.98 -16.79 -5.49
C CYS A 209 -6.14 -16.76 -4.20
N ALA A 210 -6.74 -17.07 -3.05
CA ALA A 210 -6.05 -17.10 -1.76
C ALA A 210 -4.91 -18.13 -1.74
N MET A 211 -5.14 -19.35 -2.24
CA MET A 211 -4.12 -20.40 -2.30
C MET A 211 -2.92 -20.00 -3.16
N LYS A 212 -3.17 -19.29 -4.27
CA LYS A 212 -2.08 -18.77 -5.12
C LYS A 212 -1.22 -17.76 -4.38
N ILE A 213 -1.82 -16.87 -3.59
CA ILE A 213 -1.08 -15.91 -2.76
C ILE A 213 -0.25 -16.64 -1.69
N VAL A 214 -0.79 -17.68 -1.04
CA VAL A 214 -0.05 -18.49 -0.05
C VAL A 214 1.15 -19.19 -0.69
N GLU A 215 0.97 -19.76 -1.89
CA GLU A 215 2.05 -20.40 -2.65
C GLU A 215 3.22 -19.43 -2.89
N GLU A 216 2.90 -18.23 -3.38
CA GLU A 216 3.86 -17.19 -3.73
C GLU A 216 4.48 -16.49 -2.50
N ALA A 217 3.84 -16.60 -1.34
CA ALA A 217 4.40 -16.19 -0.05
C ALA A 217 5.37 -17.24 0.54
N GLY A 218 5.41 -18.46 -0.01
CA GLY A 218 6.29 -19.54 0.42
C GLY A 218 5.61 -20.66 1.21
N GLY A 219 4.27 -20.70 1.23
CA GLY A 219 3.49 -21.86 1.71
C GLY A 219 3.32 -22.02 3.22
N ILE A 220 3.92 -21.17 4.06
CA ILE A 220 3.89 -21.27 5.54
C ILE A 220 3.25 -20.03 6.19
N THR A 221 2.39 -19.32 5.44
CA THR A 221 1.77 -18.08 5.91
C THR A 221 0.45 -18.36 6.64
N ASP A 222 0.29 -17.85 7.87
CA ASP A 222 -1.02 -17.78 8.54
C ASP A 222 -1.86 -16.70 7.85
N MET A 223 -2.73 -17.14 6.93
CA MET A 223 -3.57 -16.28 6.13
C MET A 223 -4.97 -16.15 6.75
N LYS A 224 -5.35 -14.92 7.09
CA LYS A 224 -6.74 -14.54 7.39
C LYS A 224 -7.44 -14.19 6.08
N PHE A 225 -8.63 -14.73 5.88
CA PHE A 225 -9.35 -14.64 4.61
C PHE A 225 -10.71 -13.99 4.78
N GLY A 226 -10.97 -12.93 4.03
CA GLY A 226 -12.25 -12.23 3.98
C GLY A 226 -12.83 -12.21 2.57
N VAL A 227 -14.17 -12.24 2.47
CA VAL A 227 -14.88 -12.22 1.19
C VAL A 227 -16.08 -11.28 1.27
N SER A 228 -16.13 -10.30 0.37
CA SER A 228 -17.26 -9.40 0.17
C SER A 228 -17.80 -9.51 -1.26
N ILE A 229 -19.10 -9.27 -1.43
CA ILE A 229 -19.73 -9.22 -2.75
C ILE A 229 -20.03 -7.76 -3.10
N ASN A 230 -19.58 -7.33 -4.28
CA ASN A 230 -19.99 -6.09 -4.90
C ASN A 230 -20.76 -6.38 -6.21
N PRO A 231 -22.06 -6.07 -6.29
CA PRO A 231 -22.85 -6.24 -7.51
C PRO A 231 -22.25 -5.55 -8.75
N ASN A 232 -21.50 -4.47 -8.56
CA ASN A 232 -20.89 -3.69 -9.65
C ASN A 232 -19.68 -4.38 -10.31
N LEU A 233 -19.15 -5.45 -9.71
CA LEU A 233 -17.97 -6.15 -10.22
C LEU A 233 -18.27 -7.21 -11.30
N GLU A 234 -19.55 -7.51 -11.58
CA GLU A 234 -19.98 -8.49 -12.59
C GLU A 234 -19.21 -9.84 -12.51
N ASP A 235 -18.38 -10.16 -13.51
CA ASP A 235 -17.50 -11.35 -13.56
C ASP A 235 -16.03 -11.00 -13.25
N SER A 236 -15.82 -10.14 -12.25
CA SER A 236 -14.50 -9.67 -11.84
C SER A 236 -14.25 -9.97 -10.36
N LEU A 237 -12.97 -10.14 -10.05
CA LEU A 237 -12.46 -10.39 -8.71
C LEU A 237 -11.38 -9.36 -8.42
N VAL A 238 -11.53 -8.63 -7.32
CA VAL A 238 -10.51 -7.72 -6.78
C VAL A 238 -9.99 -8.35 -5.49
N VAL A 239 -8.68 -8.43 -5.35
CA VAL A 239 -8.03 -8.93 -4.13
C VAL A 239 -7.09 -7.86 -3.58
N SER A 240 -7.13 -7.73 -2.26
CA SER A 240 -6.15 -6.97 -1.50
C SER A 240 -5.40 -7.91 -0.56
N VAL A 241 -4.09 -7.77 -0.53
CA VAL A 241 -3.20 -8.60 0.29
C VAL A 241 -2.40 -7.70 1.19
N ILE A 242 -2.42 -7.99 2.49
CA ILE A 242 -1.54 -7.35 3.48
C ILE A 242 -0.66 -8.44 4.05
N ALA A 243 0.63 -8.40 3.76
CA ALA A 243 1.61 -9.38 4.22
C ALA A 243 2.50 -8.75 5.29
N SER A 244 2.77 -9.46 6.39
CA SER A 244 3.53 -8.94 7.52
C SER A 244 4.39 -10.02 8.18
N ASP A 245 5.25 -9.59 9.12
CA ASP A 245 6.08 -10.49 9.92
C ASP A 245 7.01 -11.36 9.05
N PHE A 246 7.82 -10.67 8.25
CA PHE A 246 8.72 -11.30 7.30
C PHE A 246 9.90 -12.00 7.99
N ASP A 247 10.32 -13.14 7.43
CA ASP A 247 11.57 -13.79 7.81
C ASP A 247 12.80 -12.94 7.47
N GLY A 248 13.69 -12.82 8.46
CA GLY A 248 14.98 -12.13 8.36
C GLY A 248 14.90 -10.62 8.55
N ASP A 249 16.05 -10.02 8.84
CA ASP A 249 16.21 -8.57 8.90
C ASP A 249 16.35 -8.03 7.47
N ARG A 250 15.25 -8.06 6.71
CA ARG A 250 15.19 -7.46 5.39
C ARG A 250 15.21 -5.94 5.55
N ASP A 251 16.16 -5.29 4.88
CA ASP A 251 16.23 -3.85 4.88
C ASP A 251 15.18 -3.28 3.92
N PHE A 252 13.98 -3.11 4.45
CA PHE A 252 12.92 -2.36 3.79
C PHE A 252 13.01 -0.86 4.11
N ILE A 253 14.07 -0.35 4.74
CA ILE A 253 14.23 1.07 5.11
C ILE A 253 15.17 1.79 4.14
N SER A 254 16.21 1.12 3.67
CA SER A 254 17.01 1.59 2.54
C SER A 254 16.23 1.43 1.24
N ALA A 255 16.41 2.36 0.30
CA ALA A 255 15.90 2.15 -1.06
C ALA A 255 16.52 0.85 -1.62
N PRO A 256 15.78 0.05 -2.41
CA PRO A 256 16.39 -1.05 -3.14
C PRO A 256 17.59 -0.53 -3.93
N ASP A 257 18.69 -1.28 -3.97
CA ASP A 257 19.81 -1.07 -4.89
C ASP A 257 19.38 -1.46 -6.31
N ASP A 258 18.29 -0.88 -6.79
CA ASP A 258 17.97 -0.85 -8.20
C ASP A 258 18.96 0.16 -8.79
N GLY A 259 20.14 -0.35 -9.21
CA GLY A 259 21.21 0.45 -9.83
C GLY A 259 20.67 1.43 -10.89
N PRO A 260 21.44 2.45 -11.27
CA PRO A 260 20.92 3.61 -11.99
C PRO A 260 20.05 3.21 -13.19
N ILE A 261 18.75 3.51 -13.11
CA ILE A 261 17.82 3.45 -14.25
C ILE A 261 18.17 4.64 -15.14
N ILE A 262 19.29 4.53 -15.84
CA ILE A 262 19.64 5.37 -16.97
C ILE A 262 19.81 4.40 -18.13
N ASN A 263 18.71 4.06 -18.80
CA ASN A 263 18.84 3.70 -20.21
C ASN A 263 19.04 5.02 -20.95
N PRO A 264 20.21 5.31 -21.54
CA PRO A 264 20.34 6.44 -22.42
C PRO A 264 19.37 6.19 -23.58
N LEU A 265 18.51 7.17 -23.87
CA LEU A 265 17.78 7.22 -25.14
C LEU A 265 18.79 6.94 -26.27
N PRO A 266 18.52 6.00 -27.19
CA PRO A 266 19.43 5.76 -28.29
C PRO A 266 19.55 7.05 -29.10
N SER A 267 20.79 7.54 -29.22
CA SER A 267 21.17 8.67 -30.06
C SER A 267 20.74 8.39 -31.50
N THR A 268 19.87 9.25 -32.02
CA THR A 268 19.43 9.23 -33.42
C THR A 268 20.57 9.71 -34.31
N ASP A 269 21.32 8.77 -34.89
CA ASP A 269 22.07 8.99 -36.12
C ASP A 269 21.49 8.09 -37.21
N GLY A 270 21.24 8.70 -38.36
CA GLY A 270 20.12 8.36 -39.23
C GLY A 270 20.27 7.11 -40.09
N VAL A 271 19.12 6.54 -40.46
CA VAL A 271 18.90 5.87 -41.75
C VAL A 271 17.47 6.17 -42.21
N THR A 272 17.39 6.38 -43.52
CA THR A 272 16.29 6.78 -44.41
C THR A 272 15.03 5.93 -44.38
N SER A 273 13.91 6.61 -44.65
CA SER A 273 12.63 6.15 -45.20
C SER A 273 12.48 4.67 -45.62
N ASP A 274 11.51 3.98 -45.04
CA ASP A 274 10.44 3.35 -45.84
C ASP A 274 9.15 3.24 -45.04
N SER A 275 8.04 3.48 -45.72
CA SER A 275 6.68 3.51 -45.22
C SER A 275 6.05 2.13 -45.26
N SER A 276 5.59 1.63 -44.11
CA SER A 276 4.47 0.69 -44.06
C SER A 276 3.67 0.94 -42.79
N LYS A 277 2.38 1.21 -42.99
CA LYS A 277 1.37 1.39 -41.97
C LYS A 277 1.09 0.05 -41.30
N ASP A 278 1.09 0.01 -39.98
CA ASP A 278 0.30 -0.94 -39.22
C ASP A 278 -0.29 -0.19 -38.01
N ASP A 279 -1.59 0.11 -38.10
CA ASP A 279 -2.41 0.59 -37.00
C ASP A 279 -2.60 -0.57 -36.01
N SER A 280 -1.93 -0.50 -34.86
CA SER A 280 -2.35 -1.22 -33.67
C SER A 280 -2.39 -0.24 -32.51
N SER A 281 -3.57 0.37 -32.34
CA SER A 281 -3.95 1.09 -31.14
C SER A 281 -3.95 0.11 -29.96
N ASN A 282 -2.90 0.12 -29.15
CA ASN A 282 -2.98 -0.43 -27.80
C ASN A 282 -3.87 0.52 -26.99
N GLU A 283 -5.16 0.18 -26.91
CA GLU A 283 -6.08 0.76 -25.94
C GLU A 283 -5.54 0.42 -24.54
N TYR A 284 -4.98 1.44 -23.88
CA TYR A 284 -4.85 1.43 -22.43
C TYR A 284 -6.24 1.24 -21.84
N GLY A 285 -6.42 0.18 -21.05
CA GLY A 285 -7.65 -0.04 -20.29
C GLY A 285 -7.95 1.17 -19.40
N PRO A 286 -9.23 1.44 -19.09
CA PRO A 286 -9.60 2.64 -18.36
C PRO A 286 -8.95 2.66 -16.98
N ASP A 287 -8.49 3.83 -16.55
CA ASP A 287 -8.17 4.11 -15.15
C ASP A 287 -9.41 3.80 -14.31
N ILE A 288 -9.42 2.64 -13.63
CA ILE A 288 -10.52 2.24 -12.77
C ILE A 288 -10.34 2.96 -11.44
N ASP A 289 -11.27 3.86 -11.14
CA ASP A 289 -11.45 4.40 -9.80
C ASP A 289 -11.91 3.26 -8.86
N LEU A 290 -10.93 2.63 -8.19
CA LEU A 290 -11.14 1.53 -7.25
C LEU A 290 -11.86 1.97 -5.96
N SER A 291 -12.03 3.28 -5.73
CA SER A 291 -12.61 3.80 -4.49
C SER A 291 -14.09 3.42 -4.33
N ASP A 292 -14.84 3.41 -5.44
CA ASP A 292 -16.25 2.96 -5.52
C ASP A 292 -16.38 1.45 -5.82
N THR A 293 -15.39 0.87 -6.48
CA THR A 293 -15.37 -0.55 -6.89
C THR A 293 -15.24 -1.51 -5.70
N LEU A 294 -14.78 -1.02 -4.54
CA LEU A 294 -14.64 -1.81 -3.30
C LEU A 294 -15.85 -1.70 -2.36
N ARG A 295 -16.88 -0.92 -2.67
CA ARG A 295 -18.05 -0.76 -1.78
C ARG A 295 -19.10 -1.84 -2.07
N PRO A 296 -19.50 -2.68 -1.09
CA PRO A 296 -20.73 -3.44 -1.23
C PRO A 296 -21.93 -2.48 -1.24
N HIS A 297 -22.84 -2.68 -2.19
CA HIS A 297 -24.10 -1.93 -2.26
C HIS A 297 -25.10 -2.60 -1.32
N PHE A 298 -25.63 -1.84 -0.35
CA PHE A 298 -26.81 -2.25 0.41
C PHE A 298 -27.94 -1.27 0.08
N ASP A 299 -29.06 -1.80 -0.40
CA ASP A 299 -30.30 -1.06 -0.47
C ASP A 299 -30.77 -0.80 0.97
N HIS A 300 -30.89 0.47 1.33
CA HIS A 300 -31.60 0.85 2.55
C HIS A 300 -33.10 0.71 2.30
N GLU A 301 -33.71 -0.35 2.82
CA GLU A 301 -35.14 -0.36 3.20
C GLU A 301 -35.31 0.18 4.63
#